data_AF-A0A455UA84-F1
#
_entry.id   AF-A0A455UA84-F1
#
_cell.length_a   1.000
_cell.length_b   1.000
_cell.length_c   1.000
_cell.angle_alpha   90.00
_cell.angle_beta   90.00
_cell.angle_gamma   90.00
#
_symmetry.space_group_name_H-M   'P 1'
#
loop_
_entity.id
_entity.type
_entity.pdbx_description
1 polymer ?
#
loop_
_entity_poly.entity_id
_entity_poly.type
_entity_poly.pdbx_seq_one_letter_code
_entity_poly.pdbx_strand_id
1 'polypeptide(L)'
;MCLYVVDEQWFAPLIDGELTPRIGPARLRFLWQSLMELRGELLQRGSDLLVRIGKPSDVVIELADSLNARQVRVAEHAGVEESAHIQRVSQGLPSQTTFECIEGGRLLARQALPFEREALPESFSAFRRSVEQACTVPSSRCAPITLPRGLKRQEVFLP
;
A
#
# COMPACT_ATOMS: atom_id res chain seq x y z
N MET A 1 9.31 -10.71 -0.59
CA MET A 1 7.97 -11.13 -1.06
C MET A 1 7.03 -9.92 -0.98
N CYS A 2 6.17 -9.72 -1.97
CA CYS A 2 5.15 -8.67 -1.94
C CYS A 2 3.77 -9.28 -1.64
N LEU A 3 2.93 -8.58 -0.89
CA LEU A 3 1.56 -8.95 -0.58
C LEU A 3 0.62 -7.84 -1.06
N TYR A 4 -0.48 -8.23 -1.69
CA TYR A 4 -1.64 -7.36 -1.91
C TYR A 4 -2.87 -8.03 -1.30
N VAL A 5 -3.59 -7.33 -0.43
CA VAL A 5 -4.87 -7.80 0.12
C VAL A 5 -6.00 -7.00 -0.53
N VAL A 6 -6.88 -7.70 -1.25
CA VAL A 6 -8.14 -7.15 -1.71
C VAL A 6 -9.08 -7.13 -0.50
N ASP A 7 -9.44 -5.92 -0.04
CA ASP A 7 -10.35 -5.77 1.09
C ASP A 7 -11.72 -6.36 0.76
N GLU A 8 -12.15 -7.34 1.55
CA GLU A 8 -13.45 -8.00 1.36
C GLU A 8 -14.62 -7.02 1.49
N GLN A 9 -14.47 -5.94 2.27
CA GLN A 9 -15.49 -4.92 2.45
C GLN A 9 -15.81 -4.19 1.14
N TRP A 10 -14.91 -4.21 0.15
CA TRP A 10 -15.18 -3.59 -1.14
C TRP A 10 -16.32 -4.25 -1.91
N PHE A 11 -16.62 -5.52 -1.62
CA PHE A 11 -17.71 -6.27 -2.24
C PHE A 11 -19.06 -6.07 -1.53
N ALA A 12 -19.05 -5.41 -0.37
CA ALA A 12 -20.26 -5.00 0.33
C ALA A 12 -20.66 -3.56 -0.04
N PRO A 13 -21.94 -3.19 0.12
CA PRO A 13 -22.40 -1.81 0.08
C PRO A 13 -21.78 -0.97 1.22
N LEU A 14 -21.58 0.32 0.99
CA LEU A 14 -21.15 1.25 2.04
C LEU A 14 -22.32 1.73 2.90
N ILE A 15 -23.49 1.88 2.29
CA ILE A 15 -24.68 2.46 2.90
C ILE A 15 -25.70 1.34 3.13
N ASP A 16 -26.19 1.24 4.36
CA ASP A 16 -27.23 0.27 4.73
C ASP A 16 -28.48 0.46 3.86
N GLY A 17 -28.95 -0.63 3.25
CA GLY A 17 -30.11 -0.63 2.36
C GLY A 17 -29.79 -0.42 0.88
N GLU A 18 -28.54 -0.08 0.52
CA GLU A 18 -28.10 -0.16 -0.87
C GLU A 18 -27.64 -1.57 -1.25
N LEU A 19 -27.68 -1.88 -2.54
CA LEU A 19 -27.18 -3.15 -3.09
C LEU A 19 -25.87 -2.97 -3.87
N THR A 20 -25.44 -1.72 -4.08
CA THR A 20 -24.27 -1.42 -4.92
C THR A 20 -23.00 -1.64 -4.12
N PRO A 21 -22.10 -2.55 -4.55
CA PRO A 21 -20.81 -2.75 -3.88
C PRO A 21 -19.92 -1.52 -4.02
N ARG A 22 -19.04 -1.31 -3.05
CA ARG A 22 -18.06 -0.21 -3.04
C ARG A 22 -17.09 -0.25 -4.22
N ILE A 23 -16.83 -1.43 -4.78
CA ILE A 23 -16.06 -1.59 -6.02
C ILE A 23 -16.93 -2.06 -7.19
N GLY A 24 -17.00 -1.25 -8.24
CA GLY A 24 -17.67 -1.61 -9.48
C GLY A 24 -16.85 -2.60 -10.33
N PRO A 25 -17.52 -3.36 -11.22
CA PRO A 25 -16.88 -4.42 -12.00
C PRO A 25 -15.77 -3.92 -12.95
N ALA A 26 -15.88 -2.69 -13.46
CA ALA A 26 -14.83 -2.09 -14.29
C ALA A 26 -13.53 -1.84 -13.50
N ARG A 27 -13.64 -1.28 -12.28
CA ARG A 27 -12.50 -1.02 -11.41
C ARG A 27 -11.88 -2.32 -10.90
N LEU A 28 -12.70 -3.31 -10.57
CA LEU A 28 -12.21 -4.63 -10.17
C LEU A 28 -11.42 -5.33 -11.30
N ARG A 29 -11.91 -5.28 -12.55
CA ARG A 29 -11.16 -5.79 -13.70
C ARG A 29 -9.83 -5.10 -13.90
N PHE A 30 -9.82 -3.76 -13.84
CA PHE A 30 -8.59 -2.97 -13.98
C PHE A 30 -7.58 -3.29 -12.87
N LEU A 31 -8.05 -3.43 -11.63
CA LEU A 31 -7.21 -3.85 -10.50
C LEU A 31 -6.60 -5.22 -10.77
N TRP A 32 -7.41 -6.20 -11.20
CA TRP A 32 -6.92 -7.54 -11.48
C TRP A 32 -5.85 -7.55 -12.58
N GLN A 33 -6.07 -6.83 -13.68
CA GLN A 33 -5.09 -6.66 -14.75
C GLN A 33 -3.80 -6.02 -14.23
N SER A 34 -3.91 -4.99 -13.39
CA SER A 34 -2.76 -4.31 -12.77
C SER A 34 -1.96 -5.25 -11.86
N LEU A 35 -2.64 -6.09 -11.07
CA LEU A 35 -2.00 -7.08 -10.19
C LEU A 35 -1.30 -8.18 -10.99
N MET A 36 -1.90 -8.64 -12.09
CA MET A 36 -1.27 -9.62 -12.98
C MET A 36 0.00 -9.07 -13.62
N GLU A 37 -0.04 -7.83 -14.12
CA GLU A 37 1.13 -7.16 -14.72
C GLU A 37 2.23 -6.96 -13.67
N LEU A 38 1.87 -6.43 -12.49
CA LEU A 38 2.80 -6.25 -11.38
C LEU A 38 3.47 -7.57 -10.97
N ARG A 39 2.69 -8.65 -10.88
CA ARG A 39 3.24 -9.97 -10.57
C ARG A 39 4.25 -10.43 -11.63
N GLY A 40 3.95 -10.23 -12.92
CA GLY A 40 4.86 -10.54 -14.02
C GLY A 40 6.19 -9.81 -13.87
N GLU A 41 6.15 -8.50 -13.64
CA GLU A 41 7.35 -7.68 -13.45
C GLU A 41 8.16 -8.08 -12.21
N LEU A 42 7.49 -8.46 -11.11
CA LEU A 42 8.16 -8.95 -9.90
C LEU A 42 8.85 -10.30 -10.12
N LEU A 43 8.19 -11.23 -10.83
CA LEU A 43 8.74 -12.55 -11.16
C LEU A 43 9.99 -12.45 -12.05
N GLN A 44 9.96 -11.58 -13.07
CA GLN A 44 11.13 -11.34 -13.93
C GLN A 44 12.35 -10.83 -13.15
N ARG A 45 12.12 -10.16 -12.01
CA ARG A 45 13.18 -9.61 -11.14
C ARG A 45 13.50 -10.51 -9.95
N GLY A 46 12.91 -11.70 -9.85
CA GLY A 46 13.21 -12.71 -8.83
C GLY A 46 12.32 -12.69 -7.58
N SER A 47 11.30 -11.83 -7.51
CA SER A 47 10.31 -11.81 -6.43
C SER A 47 8.99 -12.46 -6.87
N ASP A 48 7.95 -12.42 -6.04
CA ASP A 48 6.57 -12.80 -6.40
C ASP A 48 5.58 -11.87 -5.68
N LEU A 49 4.34 -11.85 -6.17
CA LEU A 49 3.20 -11.18 -5.57
C LEU A 49 2.19 -12.20 -5.05
N LEU A 50 2.01 -12.22 -3.73
CA LEU A 50 0.92 -12.93 -3.09
C LEU A 50 -0.33 -12.05 -3.11
N VAL A 51 -1.42 -12.54 -3.68
CA VAL A 51 -2.73 -11.87 -3.60
C VAL A 51 -3.63 -12.66 -2.64
N ARG A 52 -4.28 -11.94 -1.74
CA ARG A 52 -5.27 -12.47 -0.79
C ARG A 52 -6.54 -11.64 -0.83
N ILE A 53 -7.64 -12.22 -0.39
CA ILE A 53 -8.90 -11.53 -0.14
C ILE A 53 -9.17 -11.68 1.35
N GLY A 54 -9.61 -10.60 2.01
CA GLY A 54 -9.94 -10.60 3.43
C GLY A 54 -9.73 -9.22 4.03
N LYS A 55 -9.83 -9.12 5.35
CA LYS A 55 -9.54 -7.88 6.08
C LYS A 55 -8.02 -7.59 6.04
N PRO A 56 -7.57 -6.48 5.41
CA PRO A 56 -6.15 -6.22 5.15
C PRO A 56 -5.24 -6.35 6.37
N SER A 57 -5.63 -5.73 7.48
CA SER A 57 -4.84 -5.74 8.71
C SER A 57 -4.65 -7.13 9.30
N ASP A 58 -5.72 -7.93 9.37
CA ASP A 58 -5.68 -9.26 9.97
C ASP A 58 -4.84 -10.21 9.08
N VAL A 59 -5.05 -10.19 7.76
CA VAL A 59 -4.26 -10.99 6.80
C VAL A 59 -2.76 -10.64 6.85
N VAL A 60 -2.40 -9.36 6.95
CA VAL A 60 -1.00 -8.93 7.05
C VAL A 60 -0.35 -9.43 8.33
N ILE A 61 -1.04 -9.32 9.47
CA ILE A 61 -0.54 -9.76 10.78
C ILE A 61 -0.33 -11.28 10.79
N GLU A 62 -1.35 -12.04 10.37
CA GLU A 62 -1.29 -13.52 10.31
C GLU A 62 -0.16 -13.99 9.39
N LEU A 63 0.00 -13.35 8.24
CA LEU A 63 1.06 -13.71 7.30
C LEU A 63 2.45 -13.36 7.84
N ALA A 64 2.58 -12.21 8.52
CA ALA A 64 3.85 -11.82 9.13
C ALA A 64 4.26 -12.80 10.24
N ASP A 65 3.31 -13.26 11.05
CA ASP A 65 3.54 -14.26 12.10
C ASP A 65 3.91 -15.63 11.52
N SER A 66 3.10 -16.17 10.61
CA SER A 66 3.35 -17.49 10.00
C SER A 66 4.68 -17.59 9.26
N LEU A 67 5.16 -16.48 8.68
CA LEU A 67 6.45 -16.42 7.98
C LEU A 67 7.62 -16.03 8.88
N ASN A 68 7.39 -15.76 10.17
CA ASN A 68 8.39 -15.16 11.06
C ASN A 68 9.07 -13.94 10.41
N ALA A 69 8.26 -13.05 9.83
CA ALA A 69 8.76 -11.94 9.04
C ALA A 69 9.60 -10.98 9.90
N ARG A 70 10.83 -10.68 9.47
CA ARG A 70 11.68 -9.71 10.18
C ARG A 70 11.11 -8.29 10.14
N GLN A 71 10.46 -7.94 9.05
CA GLN A 71 9.98 -6.60 8.79
C GLN A 71 8.75 -6.58 7.87
N VAL A 72 7.77 -5.74 8.21
CA VAL A 72 6.66 -5.36 7.35
C VAL A 72 6.83 -3.91 6.92
N ARG A 73 6.84 -3.69 5.60
CA ARG A 73 6.94 -2.36 4.98
C ARG A 73 5.65 -2.05 4.24
N VAL A 74 5.02 -0.92 4.55
CA VAL A 74 3.80 -0.45 3.87
C VAL A 74 3.98 0.98 3.40
N ALA A 75 3.20 1.39 2.39
CA ALA A 75 3.15 2.79 1.97
C ALA A 75 2.18 3.58 2.86
N GLU A 76 2.50 4.84 3.16
CA GLU A 76 1.59 5.78 3.82
C GLU A 76 0.37 6.04 2.94
N HIS A 77 -0.83 6.04 3.52
CA HIS A 77 -2.08 6.42 2.87
C HIS A 77 -2.86 7.39 3.75
N ALA A 78 -3.48 8.40 3.12
CA ALA A 78 -4.23 9.45 3.82
C ALA A 78 -5.72 9.11 4.03
N GLY A 79 -6.21 8.02 3.42
CA GLY A 79 -7.60 7.58 3.58
C GLY A 79 -7.85 7.02 4.97
N VAL A 80 -9.07 7.21 5.48
CA VAL A 80 -9.44 6.87 6.87
C VAL A 80 -9.37 5.36 7.10
N GLU A 81 -9.91 4.56 6.17
CA GLU A 81 -9.89 3.10 6.26
C GLU A 81 -8.47 2.55 6.11
N GLU A 82 -7.71 3.07 5.15
CA GLU A 82 -6.32 2.67 4.93
C GLU A 82 -5.45 3.01 6.14
N SER A 83 -5.61 4.20 6.72
CA SER A 83 -4.89 4.62 7.93
C SER A 83 -5.23 3.73 9.12
N ALA A 84 -6.51 3.36 9.28
CA ALA A 84 -6.94 2.45 10.35
C ALA A 84 -6.34 1.05 10.21
N HIS A 85 -6.29 0.50 8.99
CA HIS A 85 -5.62 -0.78 8.74
C HIS A 85 -4.11 -0.71 8.99
N ILE A 86 -3.44 0.34 8.51
CA ILE A 86 -2.00 0.58 8.74
C ILE A 86 -1.70 0.66 10.24
N GLN A 87 -2.51 1.39 11.01
CA GLN A 87 -2.38 1.50 12.46
C GLN A 87 -2.63 0.15 13.16
N ARG A 88 -3.64 -0.61 12.72
CA ARG A 88 -3.93 -1.93 13.28
C ARG A 88 -2.78 -2.91 13.02
N VAL A 89 -2.16 -2.87 11.84
CA VAL A 89 -0.95 -3.65 11.54
C VAL A 89 0.19 -3.23 12.47
N SER A 90 0.47 -1.93 12.60
CA SER A 90 1.59 -1.47 13.43
C SER A 90 1.48 -1.88 14.91
N GLN A 91 0.25 -2.03 15.41
CA GLN A 91 -0.04 -2.45 16.78
C GLN A 91 -0.17 -3.98 16.96
N GLY A 92 -0.47 -4.71 15.88
CA GLY A 92 -0.82 -6.13 15.93
C GLY A 92 0.30 -7.09 15.50
N LEU A 93 1.43 -6.59 15.00
CA LEU A 93 2.54 -7.42 14.58
C LEU A 93 3.25 -8.10 15.78
N PRO A 94 3.86 -9.29 15.58
CA PRO A 94 4.68 -9.94 16.59
C PRO A 94 5.82 -9.02 17.07
N SER A 95 6.23 -9.16 18.34
CA SER A 95 7.22 -8.27 18.96
C SER A 95 8.60 -8.30 18.30
N GLN A 96 8.94 -9.41 17.63
CA GLN A 96 10.16 -9.58 16.84
C GLN A 96 10.10 -8.95 15.44
N THR A 97 8.90 -8.55 15.00
CA THR A 97 8.65 -8.04 13.65
C THR A 97 8.66 -6.51 13.66
N THR A 98 9.59 -5.92 12.91
CA THR A 98 9.66 -4.46 12.79
C THR A 98 8.62 -3.93 11.79
N PHE A 99 8.03 -2.78 12.09
CA PHE A 99 7.08 -2.11 11.21
C PHE A 99 7.68 -0.82 10.62
N GLU A 100 7.54 -0.62 9.31
CA GLU A 100 7.99 0.60 8.63
C GLU A 100 6.89 1.11 7.69
N CYS A 101 6.43 2.33 7.93
CA CYS A 101 5.51 3.05 7.05
C CYS A 101 6.32 4.06 6.22
N ILE A 102 6.25 3.93 4.90
CA ILE A 102 7.07 4.68 3.95
C ILE A 102 6.20 5.70 3.24
N GLU A 103 6.59 6.96 3.33
CA GLU A 103 5.96 8.02 2.53
C GLU A 103 6.11 7.72 1.03
N GLY A 104 5.00 7.85 0.29
CA GLY A 104 4.97 7.64 -1.16
C GLY A 104 3.71 8.21 -1.80
N GLY A 105 3.57 8.00 -3.12
CA GLY A 105 2.36 8.38 -3.86
C GLY A 105 2.19 9.89 -4.09
N ARG A 106 3.17 10.71 -3.71
CA ARG A 106 3.19 12.17 -3.93
C ARG A 106 4.40 12.56 -4.78
N LEU A 107 4.25 13.62 -5.57
CA LEU A 107 5.36 14.20 -6.35
C LEU A 107 6.41 14.85 -5.43
N LEU A 108 5.94 15.53 -4.38
CA LEU A 108 6.76 16.20 -3.38
C LEU A 108 6.63 15.45 -2.07
N ALA A 109 7.77 15.15 -1.44
CA ALA A 109 7.79 14.60 -0.10
C ALA A 109 7.38 15.68 0.92
N ARG A 110 6.78 15.27 2.04
CA ARG A 110 6.29 16.17 3.07
C ARG A 110 7.39 17.07 3.60
N GLN A 111 8.58 16.53 3.86
CA GLN A 111 9.74 17.30 4.32
C GLN A 111 10.28 18.30 3.30
N ALA A 112 9.87 18.20 2.03
CA ALA A 112 10.26 19.15 1.00
C ALA A 112 9.30 20.34 0.90
N LEU A 113 8.15 20.31 1.59
CA LEU A 113 7.19 21.40 1.56
C LEU A 113 7.69 22.58 2.42
N PRO A 114 7.50 23.84 1.99
CA PRO A 114 7.96 25.03 2.72
C PRO A 114 7.02 25.44 3.88
N PHE A 115 6.16 24.53 4.31
CA PHE A 115 5.19 24.73 5.38
C PHE A 115 4.83 23.38 6.01
N GLU A 116 4.45 23.41 7.28
CA GLU A 116 3.85 22.28 7.98
C GLU A 116 2.38 22.11 7.61
N ARG A 117 1.79 20.98 8.01
CA ARG A 117 0.38 20.65 7.72
C ARG A 117 -0.58 21.74 8.20
N GLU A 118 -0.32 22.31 9.38
CA GLU A 118 -1.15 23.32 10.03
C GLU A 118 -1.13 24.66 9.29
N ALA A 119 -0.10 24.88 8.46
CA ALA A 119 0.07 26.08 7.63
C ALA A 119 -0.21 25.80 6.14
N LEU A 120 -0.94 24.73 5.83
CA LEU A 120 -1.33 24.40 4.46
C LEU A 120 -2.14 25.57 3.85
N PRO A 121 -1.76 26.09 2.67
CA PRO A 121 -2.47 27.20 2.07
C PRO A 121 -3.93 26.85 1.74
N GLU A 122 -4.86 27.75 2.05
CA GLU A 122 -6.31 27.56 1.88
C GLU A 122 -6.78 27.40 0.42
N SER A 123 -5.91 27.72 -0.55
CA SER A 123 -6.20 27.55 -1.97
C SER A 123 -5.09 26.82 -2.70
N PHE A 124 -5.47 26.04 -3.71
CA PHE A 124 -4.52 25.38 -4.60
C PHE A 124 -3.56 26.37 -5.27
N SER A 125 -4.02 27.57 -5.64
CA SER A 125 -3.17 28.59 -6.26
C SER A 125 -2.11 29.16 -5.32
N ALA A 126 -2.41 29.30 -4.03
CA ALA A 126 -1.42 29.70 -3.02
C ALA A 126 -0.43 28.56 -2.74
N PHE A 127 -0.94 27.33 -2.60
CA PHE A 127 -0.12 26.12 -2.49
C PHE A 127 0.87 26.01 -3.65
N ARG A 128 0.37 26.03 -4.90
CA ARG A 128 1.17 25.88 -6.12
C ARG A 128 2.27 26.93 -6.21
N ARG A 129 1.96 28.22 -5.98
CA ARG A 129 2.97 29.30 -6.00
C ARG A 129 4.06 29.09 -4.96
N SER A 130 3.69 28.66 -3.76
CA SER A 130 4.64 28.39 -2.68
C SER A 130 5.57 27.22 -3.02
N VAL A 131 5.02 26.10 -3.50
CA VAL A 131 5.84 24.92 -3.83
C VAL A 131 6.68 25.09 -5.09
N GLU A 132 6.21 25.77 -6.13
CA GLU A 132 7.00 26.01 -7.35
C GLU A 132 8.20 26.92 -7.10
N GLN A 133 8.12 27.81 -6.10
CA GLN A 133 9.23 28.69 -5.72
C GLN A 133 10.25 27.98 -4.82
N ALA A 134 9.81 27.09 -3.94
CA ALA A 134 10.65 26.53 -2.87
C ALA A 134 11.08 25.07 -3.09
N CYS A 135 10.31 24.27 -3.84
CA CYS A 135 10.54 22.84 -4.01
C CYS A 135 11.21 22.54 -5.36
N THR A 136 12.06 21.51 -5.38
CA THR A 136 12.56 20.90 -6.61
C THR A 136 11.90 19.53 -6.79
N VAL A 137 11.42 19.24 -8.00
CA VAL A 137 10.85 17.93 -8.32
C VAL A 137 11.99 16.90 -8.41
N PRO A 138 11.95 15.81 -7.61
CA PRO A 138 12.98 14.78 -7.66
C PRO A 138 12.97 14.06 -9.01
N SER A 139 14.15 13.72 -9.53
CA SER A 139 14.29 12.92 -10.75
C SER A 139 13.72 11.52 -10.56
N SER A 140 13.12 10.97 -11.62
CA SER A 140 12.66 9.58 -11.60
C SER A 140 13.81 8.62 -11.34
N ARG A 141 13.53 7.55 -10.59
CA ARG A 141 14.48 6.47 -10.36
C ARG A 141 14.17 5.32 -11.31
N CYS A 142 15.21 4.68 -11.83
CA CYS A 142 15.05 3.47 -12.62
C CYS A 142 14.45 2.35 -11.77
N ALA A 143 13.70 1.46 -12.41
CA ALA A 143 13.25 0.23 -11.76
C ALA A 143 14.45 -0.60 -11.31
N PRO A 144 14.36 -1.29 -10.16
CA PRO A 144 15.42 -2.19 -9.72
C PRO A 144 15.60 -3.34 -10.72
N ILE A 145 16.85 -3.73 -10.96
CA ILE A 145 17.21 -4.83 -11.87
C ILE A 145 16.93 -6.20 -11.22
N THR A 146 17.09 -6.29 -9.90
CA THR A 146 16.88 -7.53 -9.14
C THR A 146 16.21 -7.21 -7.82
N LEU A 147 15.27 -8.06 -7.43
CA LEU A 147 14.58 -8.02 -6.16
C LEU A 147 14.97 -9.23 -5.29
N PRO A 148 14.86 -9.12 -3.97
CA PRO A 148 15.09 -10.25 -3.07
C PRO A 148 14.21 -11.44 -3.47
N ARG A 149 14.78 -12.65 -3.41
CA ARG A 149 14.06 -13.88 -3.76
C ARG A 149 12.80 -14.03 -2.91
N GLY A 150 11.68 -14.35 -3.56
CA GLY A 150 10.43 -14.71 -2.87
C GLY A 150 10.57 -16.02 -2.08
N LEU A 151 9.73 -16.21 -1.06
CA LEU A 151 9.58 -17.51 -0.41
C LEU A 151 9.10 -18.54 -1.44
N LYS A 152 9.62 -19.78 -1.36
CA LYS A 152 9.21 -20.83 -2.29
C LYS A 152 7.74 -21.19 -2.02
N ARG A 153 6.98 -21.35 -3.11
CA ARG A 153 5.52 -21.62 -3.12
C ARG A 153 5.07 -22.86 -2.32
N GLN A 154 6.00 -23.70 -1.85
CA GLN A 154 5.73 -24.90 -1.06
C GLN A 154 5.53 -24.66 0.44
N GLU A 155 5.79 -23.45 0.95
CA GLU A 155 5.70 -23.17 2.39
C GLU A 155 4.39 -22.46 2.82
N VAL A 156 3.47 -22.15 1.90
CA VAL A 156 2.28 -21.30 2.19
C VAL A 156 0.95 -21.98 1.83
N PHE A 157 0.90 -23.31 1.82
CA PHE A 157 -0.36 -24.05 1.92
C PHE A 157 -0.46 -24.63 3.33
N LEU A 158 -1.21 -23.93 4.18
CA LEU A 158 -1.91 -24.55 5.32
C LEU A 158 -3.42 -24.42 5.03
N PRO A 159 -4.20 -25.44 5.44
CA PRO A 159 -5.52 -25.78 4.89
C PRO A 159 -6.59 -24.69 5.05
#